data_AF-A0A9X0L6Q9-F1
#
_entry.id   AF-A0A9X0L6Q9-F1
#
_cell.length_a   1.000
_cell.length_b   1.000
_cell.length_c   1.000
_cell.angle_alpha   90.00
_cell.angle_beta   90.00
_cell.angle_gamma   90.00
#
_symmetry.space_group_name_H-M   'P 1'
#
loop_
_entity.id
_entity.type
_entity.pdbx_description
1 polymer ?
#
loop_
_entity_poly.entity_id
_entity_poly.type
_entity_poly.pdbx_seq_one_letter_code
_entity_poly.pdbx_strand_id
1 'polypeptide(L)'
;MAKKVTVTLVDDFDGEGAADETVEFGLDGVSYEIDLSSKNAAKLRNDLKQWVEAGRRVGGRRRGRSAGSGRGRAAIDREQSAAIREWARRNGHNVSTRGRIPADVIDAFHAAT
;
A
#
# COMPACT_ATOMS: atom_id res chain seq x y z
N MET A 1 44.11 -14.84 -10.96
CA MET A 1 43.68 -13.45 -11.28
C MET A 1 42.40 -13.16 -10.51
N ALA A 2 42.26 -11.99 -9.89
CA ALA A 2 41.05 -11.62 -9.13
C ALA A 2 40.43 -10.32 -9.67
N LYS A 3 39.10 -10.23 -9.68
CA LYS A 3 38.31 -9.05 -10.10
C LYS A 3 37.35 -8.64 -8.99
N LYS A 4 37.16 -7.32 -8.80
CA LYS A 4 36.13 -6.73 -7.93
C LYS A 4 35.16 -5.93 -8.81
N VAL A 5 33.87 -6.24 -8.70
CA VAL A 5 32.77 -5.51 -9.37
C VAL A 5 32.01 -4.76 -8.29
N THR A 6 31.80 -3.45 -8.46
CA THR A 6 30.99 -2.62 -7.56
C THR A 6 29.78 -2.15 -8.34
N VAL A 7 28.59 -2.37 -7.80
CA VAL A 7 27.32 -1.86 -8.34
C VAL A 7 26.82 -0.79 -7.39
N THR A 8 26.51 0.39 -7.91
CA THR A 8 26.01 1.54 -7.14
C THR A 8 24.78 2.10 -7.82
N LEU A 9 23.74 2.39 -7.03
CA LEU A 9 22.62 3.21 -7.46
C LEU A 9 23.08 4.67 -7.46
N VAL A 10 22.94 5.37 -8.58
CA VAL A 10 23.45 6.73 -8.79
C VAL A 10 22.27 7.70 -8.89
N ASP A 11 22.44 8.92 -8.40
CA ASP A 11 21.43 9.98 -8.56
C ASP A 11 21.26 10.34 -10.04
N ASP A 12 20.05 10.18 -10.57
CA ASP A 12 19.75 10.41 -11.99
C ASP A 12 19.73 11.90 -12.38
N PHE A 13 19.64 12.82 -11.42
CA PHE A 13 19.50 14.25 -11.70
C PHE A 13 20.84 14.93 -11.93
N ASP A 14 21.81 14.72 -11.04
CA ASP A 14 23.16 15.29 -11.17
C ASP A 14 24.22 14.27 -11.59
N GLY A 15 23.91 12.96 -11.54
CA GLY A 15 24.88 11.91 -11.81
C GLY A 15 25.96 11.77 -10.74
N GLU A 16 25.83 12.52 -9.63
CA GLU A 16 26.83 12.61 -8.58
C GLU A 16 26.40 11.84 -7.34
N GLY A 17 27.28 10.95 -6.88
CA GLY A 17 27.04 10.21 -5.65
C GLY A 17 25.98 9.11 -5.78
N ALA A 18 25.56 8.59 -4.63
CA ALA A 18 24.59 7.51 -4.56
C ALA A 18 23.17 8.06 -4.39
N ALA A 19 22.20 7.42 -5.04
CA ALA A 19 20.80 7.66 -4.74
C ALA A 19 20.39 6.99 -3.43
N ASP A 20 19.48 7.65 -2.71
CA ASP A 20 18.91 7.16 -1.44
C ASP A 20 17.50 6.61 -1.62
N GLU A 21 16.73 7.12 -2.60
CA GLU A 21 15.34 6.72 -2.83
C GLU A 21 14.91 6.90 -4.29
N THR A 22 13.96 6.06 -4.74
CA THR A 22 13.25 6.23 -6.02
C THR A 22 11.98 7.06 -5.80
N VAL A 23 11.79 8.13 -6.57
CA VAL A 23 10.61 9.00 -6.51
C VAL A 23 9.73 8.80 -7.73
N GLU A 24 8.46 8.43 -7.50
CA GLU A 24 7.42 8.38 -8.54
C GLU A 24 6.76 9.77 -8.69
N PHE A 25 6.66 10.28 -9.90
CA PHE A 25 5.94 11.52 -10.23
C PHE A 25 5.26 11.42 -11.60
N GLY A 26 4.48 12.43 -11.99
CA GLY A 26 3.79 12.41 -13.28
C GLY A 26 3.53 13.79 -13.86
N LEU A 27 3.46 13.85 -15.18
CA LEU A 27 3.18 15.03 -15.98
C LEU A 27 2.43 14.61 -17.25
N ASP A 28 1.37 15.33 -17.59
CA ASP A 28 0.56 15.10 -18.80
C ASP A 28 0.07 13.65 -18.99
N GLY A 29 -0.25 12.98 -17.87
CA GLY A 29 -0.76 11.61 -17.87
C GLY A 29 0.31 10.52 -17.99
N VAL A 30 1.60 10.88 -18.05
CA VAL A 30 2.72 9.95 -18.04
C VAL A 30 3.31 9.87 -16.63
N SER A 31 3.55 8.64 -16.15
CA SER A 31 4.25 8.37 -14.90
C SER A 31 5.75 8.18 -15.14
N TYR A 32 6.56 8.71 -14.23
CA TYR A 32 8.01 8.64 -14.23
C TYR A 32 8.51 8.14 -12.88
N GLU A 33 9.63 7.43 -12.88
CA GLU A 33 10.42 7.10 -11.70
C GLU A 33 11.82 7.71 -11.88
N ILE A 34 12.42 8.16 -10.78
CA ILE A 34 13.77 8.74 -10.77
C ILE A 34 14.49 8.39 -9.46
N ASP A 35 15.71 7.90 -9.55
CA ASP A 35 16.54 7.57 -8.39
C ASP A 35 17.31 8.82 -7.94
N LEU A 36 17.10 9.25 -6.70
CA LEU A 36 17.64 10.51 -6.19
C LEU A 36 18.28 10.34 -4.81
N SER A 37 19.30 11.15 -4.56
CA SER A 37 19.77 11.46 -3.21
C SER A 37 18.66 12.14 -2.41
N SER A 38 18.71 12.03 -1.08
CA SER A 38 17.73 12.63 -0.16
C SER A 38 17.56 14.14 -0.39
N LYS A 39 18.67 14.82 -0.76
CA LYS A 39 18.69 16.26 -1.07
C LYS A 39 17.91 16.56 -2.35
N ASN A 40 18.17 15.84 -3.44
CA ASN A 40 17.51 16.07 -4.72
C ASN A 40 16.05 15.61 -4.69
N ALA A 41 15.74 14.54 -3.97
CA ALA A 41 14.35 14.11 -3.72
C ALA A 41 13.56 15.18 -2.94
N ALA A 42 14.17 15.81 -1.92
CA ALA A 42 13.55 16.94 -1.22
C ALA A 42 13.36 18.15 -2.13
N LYS A 43 14.34 18.45 -3.00
CA LYS A 43 14.23 19.53 -4.00
C LYS A 43 13.05 19.30 -4.93
N LEU A 44 12.91 18.12 -5.53
CA LEU A 44 11.80 17.78 -6.43
C LEU A 44 10.43 17.99 -5.75
N ARG A 45 10.28 17.50 -4.51
CA ARG A 45 9.03 17.68 -3.73
C ARG A 45 8.73 19.14 -3.42
N ASN A 46 9.76 19.94 -3.14
CA ASN A 46 9.62 21.37 -2.88
C ASN A 46 9.24 22.14 -4.16
N ASP A 47 9.83 21.82 -5.31
CA ASP A 47 9.50 22.45 -6.59
C ASP A 47 8.04 22.18 -7.00
N LEU A 48 7.52 20.99 -6.68
CA LEU A 48 6.13 20.61 -6.93
C LEU A 48 5.13 21.17 -5.89
N LYS A 49 5.60 21.60 -4.73
CA LYS A 49 4.76 21.92 -3.56
C LYS A 49 3.67 22.95 -3.87
N GLN A 50 4.01 24.08 -4.47
CA GLN A 50 3.06 25.16 -4.77
C GLN A 50 1.95 24.71 -5.74
N TRP A 51 2.28 23.85 -6.71
CA TRP A 51 1.34 23.34 -7.70
C TRP A 51 0.38 22.32 -7.07
N VAL A 52 0.90 21.49 -6.17
CA VAL A 52 0.11 20.53 -5.39
C VAL A 52 -0.85 21.27 -4.43
N GLU A 53 -0.40 22.35 -3.80
CA GLU A 53 -1.21 23.18 -2.89
C GLU A 53 -2.34 23.92 -3.63
N ALA A 54 -2.08 24.44 -4.84
CA ALA A 54 -3.10 25.10 -5.67
C ALA A 54 -4.03 24.11 -6.40
N GLY A 55 -3.56 22.88 -6.61
CA GLY A 55 -4.27 21.85 -7.34
C GLY A 55 -5.32 21.10 -6.52
N ARG A 56 -6.02 20.18 -7.19
CA ARG A 56 -6.91 19.22 -6.53
C ARG A 56 -6.54 17.80 -6.91
N ARG A 57 -6.69 16.87 -5.98
CA ARG A 57 -6.50 15.43 -6.24
C ARG A 57 -7.68 14.93 -7.06
N VAL A 58 -7.42 14.49 -8.30
CA VAL A 58 -8.43 13.92 -9.22
C VAL A 58 -8.42 12.38 -9.24
N GLY A 59 -7.46 11.74 -8.55
CA GLY A 59 -7.29 10.30 -8.45
C GLY A 59 -6.25 9.89 -7.40
N GLY A 60 -5.96 8.58 -7.31
CA GLY A 60 -4.92 8.02 -6.43
C GLY A 60 -5.40 7.57 -5.05
N ARG A 61 -5.41 6.24 -4.84
CA ARG A 61 -5.49 5.64 -3.50
C ARG A 61 -4.27 6.12 -2.71
N ARG A 62 -4.44 6.75 -1.54
CA ARG A 62 -3.31 6.94 -0.62
C ARG A 62 -2.68 5.55 -0.41
N ARG A 63 -1.44 5.31 -0.85
CA ARG A 63 -0.58 4.27 -0.25
C ARG A 63 -0.19 4.74 1.16
N GLY A 64 -1.21 4.95 2.00
CA GLY A 64 -1.04 5.05 3.43
C GLY A 64 -0.91 3.63 3.96
N ARG A 65 0.09 3.40 4.81
CA ARG A 65 0.18 2.22 5.69
C ARG A 65 -1.22 1.84 6.17
N SER A 66 -1.71 0.68 5.70
CA SER A 66 -2.91 -0.02 6.17
C SER A 66 -4.02 0.87 6.77
N ALA A 67 -4.77 1.58 5.94
CA ALA A 67 -6.13 1.96 6.29
C ALA A 67 -7.08 1.18 5.38
N GLY A 68 -7.69 0.14 5.94
CA GLY A 68 -8.67 -0.69 5.28
C GLY A 68 -9.78 0.15 4.67
N SER A 69 -9.79 0.24 3.35
CA SER A 69 -11.01 0.43 2.59
C SER A 69 -11.19 -0.84 1.76
N GLY A 70 -11.73 -1.85 2.44
CA GLY A 70 -12.65 -2.74 1.77
C GLY A 70 -13.93 -1.94 1.56
N ARG A 71 -14.45 -1.98 0.33
CA ARG A 71 -15.85 -1.63 0.04
C ARG A 71 -16.73 -2.20 1.14
N GLY A 72 -17.71 -1.39 1.58
CA GLY A 72 -18.67 -1.77 2.60
C GLY A 72 -19.24 -3.17 2.35
N ARG A 73 -18.89 -4.09 3.24
CA ARG A 73 -19.86 -5.01 3.85
C ARG A 73 -19.88 -4.60 5.31
N ALA A 74 -21.08 -4.43 5.85
CA ALA A 74 -21.33 -4.05 7.24
C ALA A 74 -20.27 -4.69 8.15
N ALA A 75 -19.65 -3.88 9.01
CA ALA A 75 -18.83 -4.42 10.07
C ALA A 75 -19.73 -5.39 10.84
N ILE A 76 -19.55 -6.69 10.61
CA ILE A 76 -20.18 -7.73 11.40
C ILE A 76 -19.83 -7.39 12.84
N ASP A 77 -20.85 -7.21 13.66
CA ASP A 77 -20.66 -6.85 15.06
C ASP A 77 -19.69 -7.82 15.73
N ARG A 78 -18.99 -7.40 16.78
CA ARG A 78 -17.95 -8.26 17.41
C ARG A 78 -18.55 -9.58 17.88
N GLU A 79 -19.79 -9.51 18.35
CA GLU A 79 -20.65 -10.59 18.80
C GLU A 79 -20.98 -11.56 17.65
N GLN A 80 -21.44 -11.04 16.50
CA GLN A 80 -21.68 -11.88 15.33
C GLN A 80 -20.40 -12.51 14.80
N SER A 81 -19.29 -11.78 14.83
CA SER A 81 -17.98 -12.32 14.44
C SER A 81 -17.52 -13.44 15.38
N ALA A 82 -17.89 -13.39 16.67
CA ALA A 82 -17.61 -14.47 17.61
C ALA A 82 -18.47 -15.71 17.29
N ALA A 83 -19.77 -15.51 17.06
CA ALA A 83 -20.71 -16.57 16.70
C ALA A 83 -20.31 -17.29 15.40
N ILE A 84 -19.96 -16.54 14.34
CA ILE A 84 -19.50 -17.12 13.07
C ILE A 84 -18.24 -17.95 13.27
N ARG A 85 -17.27 -17.50 14.08
CA ARG A 85 -16.04 -18.27 14.33
C ARG A 85 -16.30 -19.54 15.13
N GLU A 86 -17.22 -19.50 16.09
CA GLU A 86 -17.58 -20.68 16.88
C GLU A 86 -18.29 -21.71 16.00
N TRP A 87 -19.29 -21.28 15.22
CA TRP A 87 -19.97 -22.12 14.26
C TRP A 87 -18.98 -22.71 13.24
N ALA A 88 -18.09 -21.88 12.70
CA ALA A 88 -17.07 -22.31 11.74
C ALA A 88 -16.18 -23.43 12.30
N ARG A 89 -15.67 -23.29 13.53
CA ARG A 89 -14.85 -24.33 14.17
C ARG A 89 -15.64 -25.63 14.39
N ARG A 90 -16.92 -25.53 14.77
CA ARG A 90 -17.79 -26.69 14.97
C ARG A 90 -18.11 -27.42 13.66
N ASN A 91 -18.17 -26.70 12.54
CA ASN A 91 -18.45 -27.24 11.21
C ASN A 91 -17.18 -27.55 10.40
N GLY A 92 -16.01 -27.60 11.06
CA GLY A 92 -14.74 -28.01 10.44
C GLY A 92 -14.07 -26.95 9.55
N HIS A 93 -14.53 -25.70 9.59
CA HIS A 93 -13.88 -24.60 8.88
C HIS A 93 -12.66 -24.06 9.65
N ASN A 94 -11.54 -23.89 8.95
CA ASN A 94 -10.33 -23.31 9.53
C ASN A 94 -10.41 -21.78 9.53
N VAL A 95 -10.65 -21.19 10.71
CA VAL A 95 -10.74 -19.74 10.90
C VAL A 95 -9.71 -19.22 11.90
N SER A 96 -9.09 -18.09 11.58
CA SER A 96 -8.17 -17.41 12.49
C SER A 96 -8.87 -16.97 13.78
N THR A 97 -8.16 -17.03 14.90
CA THR A 97 -8.63 -16.57 16.22
C THR A 97 -8.87 -15.07 16.27
N ARG A 98 -8.18 -14.29 15.41
CA ARG A 98 -8.30 -12.84 15.32
C ARG A 98 -8.30 -12.36 13.87
N GLY A 99 -8.85 -11.17 13.65
CA GLY A 99 -8.90 -10.54 12.33
C GLY A 99 -10.13 -10.91 11.50
N ARG A 100 -10.10 -10.57 10.22
CA ARG A 100 -11.20 -10.73 9.27
C ARG A 100 -11.54 -12.21 9.08
N ILE A 101 -12.83 -12.53 9.13
CA ILE A 101 -13.35 -13.86 8.81
C ILE A 101 -13.40 -13.99 7.28
N PRO A 102 -12.93 -15.11 6.69
CA PRO A 102 -13.07 -15.39 5.27
C PRO A 102 -14.54 -15.28 4.81
N ALA A 103 -14.77 -14.73 3.62
CA ALA A 103 -16.13 -14.43 3.13
C ALA A 103 -16.95 -15.69 2.87
N ASP A 104 -16.31 -16.75 2.38
CA ASP A 104 -16.85 -18.10 2.22
C ASP A 104 -17.41 -18.66 3.53
N VAL A 105 -16.76 -18.40 4.66
CA VAL A 105 -17.23 -18.85 5.98
C VAL A 105 -18.44 -18.04 6.45
N ILE A 106 -18.47 -16.74 6.15
CA ILE A 106 -19.63 -15.88 6.46
C ILE A 106 -20.84 -16.32 5.66
N ASP A 107 -20.66 -16.59 4.37
CA ASP A 107 -21.73 -17.03 3.47
C ASP A 107 -22.25 -18.42 3.87
N ALA A 108 -21.35 -19.34 4.25
CA ALA A 108 -21.73 -20.66 4.76
C ALA A 108 -22.52 -20.58 6.08
N PHE A 109 -22.16 -19.65 6.98
CA PHE A 109 -22.91 -19.40 8.21
C PHE A 109 -24.32 -18.90 7.90
N HIS A 110 -24.47 -17.91 7.02
CA HIS A 110 -25.79 -17.40 6.61
C HIS A 110 -26.63 -18.43 5.84
N ALA A 111 -26.02 -19.39 5.16
CA ALA A 111 -26.74 -20.47 4.50
C ALA A 111 -27.21 -21.56 5.48
N ALA A 112 -26.58 -21.66 6.65
CA ALA A 112 -26.84 -22.67 7.67
C ALA A 112 -27.66 -22.15 8.87
N THR A 113 -28.00 -20.85 8.89
CA THR A 113 -28.77 -20.18 9.94
C THR A 113 -30.02 -19.56 9.35
#